data_AF-S0J8K9-F1
#
_entry.id   AF-S0J8K9-F1
#
_cell.length_a   1.000
_cell.length_b   1.000
_cell.length_c   1.000
_cell.angle_alpha   90.00
_cell.angle_beta   90.00
_cell.angle_gamma   90.00
#
_symmetry.space_group_name_H-M   'P 1'
#
loop_
_entity.id
_entity.type
_entity.pdbx_description
1 polymer ?
#
loop_
_entity_poly.entity_id
_entity_poly.type
_entity_poly.pdbx_seq_one_letter_code
_entity_poly.pdbx_strand_id
1 'polypeptide(L)' 'MDLKERVKMFMEDTGAKLSVFSRKVQMSVTYYYAWMRNEVEPSEEMCERIKAYLDEVYAK' A
#
# COMPACT_ATOMS: atom_id res chain seq x y z
N MET A 1 14.08 0.66 -3.18
CA MET A 1 12.86 1.48 -3.09
C MET A 1 12.09 1.01 -1.88
N ASP A 2 11.80 1.91 -0.95
CA ASP A 2 11.04 1.60 0.26
C ASP A 2 9.58 1.26 -0.08
N LEU A 3 8.92 0.39 0.70
CA LEU A 3 7.55 -0.03 0.41
C LEU A 3 6.57 1.16 0.43
N LYS A 4 6.79 2.16 1.29
CA LYS A 4 5.95 3.37 1.32
C LYS A 4 6.11 4.17 0.02
N GLU A 5 7.32 4.26 -0.52
CA GLU A 5 7.58 4.91 -1.80
C GLU A 5 6.87 4.18 -2.95
N ARG A 6 6.93 2.85 -2.99
CA ARG A 6 6.22 2.05 -4.01
C ARG A 6 4.72 2.32 -4.00
N VAL A 7 4.14 2.38 -2.80
CA VAL A 7 2.71 2.65 -2.64
C VAL A 7 2.38 4.08 -3.07
N LYS A 8 3.19 5.08 -2.71
CA LYS A 8 3.00 6.47 -3.15
C LYS A 8 3.02 6.59 -4.67
N MET A 9 4.01 5.98 -5.33
CA MET A 9 4.09 5.94 -6.79
C MET A 9 2.86 5.30 -7.42
N PHE A 10 2.42 4.15 -6.91
CA PHE A 10 1.18 3.51 -7.40
C PHE A 10 -0.04 4.43 -7.30
N MET A 11 -0.19 5.16 -6.19
CA MET A 11 -1.31 6.08 -6.00
C MET A 11 -1.26 7.26 -6.98
N GLU A 12 -0.06 7.78 -7.25
CA GLU A 12 0.16 8.88 -8.20
C GLU A 12 -0.03 8.42 -9.66
N ASP A 13 0.56 7.27 -10.03
CA ASP A 13 0.54 6.73 -11.39
C ASP A 13 -0.87 6.33 -11.84
N THR A 14 -1.64 5.70 -10.94
CA THR A 14 -2.93 5.11 -11.28
C THR A 14 -4.12 6.02 -10.96
N GLY A 15 -3.92 7.06 -10.14
CA GLY A 15 -5.01 7.85 -9.58
C GLY A 15 -5.99 7.02 -8.74
N ALA A 16 -5.58 5.85 -8.26
CA ALA A 16 -6.45 4.96 -7.49
C ALA A 16 -6.95 5.64 -6.21
N LYS A 17 -8.22 5.39 -5.87
CA LYS A 17 -8.76 5.84 -4.58
C LYS A 17 -8.10 5.05 -3.46
N LEU A 18 -7.66 5.74 -2.40
CA LEU A 18 -7.02 5.10 -1.25
C LEU A 18 -7.90 3.99 -0.64
N SER A 19 -9.21 4.20 -0.60
CA SER A 19 -10.15 3.18 -0.11
C SER A 19 -10.14 1.89 -0.93
N VAL A 20 -9.89 1.96 -2.24
CA VAL A 20 -9.78 0.79 -3.11
C VAL A 20 -8.49 0.04 -2.82
N PHE A 21 -7.36 0.75 -2.77
CA PHE A 21 -6.06 0.18 -2.38
C PHE A 21 -6.14 -0.50 -1.01
N SER A 22 -6.60 0.24 0.00
CA SER A 22 -6.81 -0.24 1.38
C SER A 22 -7.64 -1.52 1.41
N ARG A 23 -8.75 -1.58 0.65
CA ARG A 23 -9.57 -2.80 0.57
C ARG A 23 -8.82 -3.98 -0.06
N LYS A 24 -8.04 -3.75 -1.11
CA LYS A 24 -7.28 -4.80 -1.82
C LYS A 24 -6.23 -5.44 -0.94
N VAL A 25 -5.51 -4.63 -0.18
CA VAL A 25 -4.44 -5.11 0.73
C VAL A 25 -4.95 -5.40 2.15
N GLN A 26 -6.27 -5.37 2.36
CA GLN A 26 -6.94 -5.63 3.63
C GLN A 26 -6.39 -4.77 4.80
N MET A 27 -6.14 -3.50 4.52
CA MET A 27 -5.67 -2.49 5.46
C MET A 27 -6.75 -1.42 5.63
N SER A 28 -6.93 -0.88 6.83
CA SER A 28 -7.82 0.27 7.01
C SER A 28 -7.16 1.57 6.53
N VAL A 29 -7.97 2.54 6.08
CA VAL A 29 -7.46 3.86 5.67
C VAL A 29 -6.75 4.56 6.83
N THR A 30 -7.27 4.43 8.06
CA THR A 30 -6.63 4.96 9.26
C THR A 30 -5.26 4.35 9.49
N TYR A 31 -5.15 3.01 9.37
CA TYR A 31 -3.89 2.31 9.54
C TYR A 31 -2.86 2.71 8.47
N TYR A 32 -3.30 2.88 7.23
CA TYR A 32 -2.45 3.42 6.15
C TYR A 32 -1.84 4.77 6.54
N TYR A 33 -2.66 5.71 7.03
CA TYR A 33 -2.15 7.03 7.40
C TYR A 33 -1.19 6.98 8.59
N ALA A 34 -1.48 6.15 9.60
CA ALA A 34 -0.57 5.93 10.72
C ALA A 34 0.77 5.34 10.24
N TRP A 35 0.73 4.37 9.32
CA TRP A 35 1.92 3.78 8.72
C TRP A 35 2.73 4.80 7.92
N MET A 36 2.06 5.62 7.10
CA MET A 36 2.70 6.69 6.32
C MET A 36 3.34 7.77 7.19
N ARG A 37 2.85 7.97 8.43
CA ARG A 37 3.44 8.86 9.43
C ARG A 37 4.50 8.19 10.33
N ASN A 38 4.82 6.91 10.09
CA ASN A 38 5.72 6.11 10.91
C ASN A 38 5.22 5.93 12.37
N GLU A 39 3.92 6.03 12.61
CA GLU A 39 3.30 5.79 13.93
C GLU A 39 3.11 4.30 14.21
N VAL A 40 3.00 3.50 13.14
CA VAL A 40 2.86 2.04 13.19
C VAL A 40 3.70 1.42 12.08
N GLU A 41 4.15 0.19 12.30
CA GLU A 41 4.79 -0.63 11.26
C GLU A 41 3.92 -1.85 10.95
N PRO A 42 3.68 -2.17 9.66
CA PRO A 42 2.92 -3.33 9.25
C PRO A 42 3.63 -4.62 9.65
N SER A 43 2.83 -5.67 9.88
CA SER A 43 3.38 -7.03 9.97
C SER A 43 4.02 -7.44 8.64
N GLU A 44 4.92 -8.42 8.70
CA GLU A 44 5.54 -9.01 7.51
C GLU A 44 4.49 -9.51 6.50
N GLU A 45 3.47 -10.23 6.99
CA GLU A 45 2.33 -10.69 6.18
C GLU A 45 1.58 -9.53 5.48
N MET A 46 1.42 -8.39 6.16
CA MET A 46 0.80 -7.21 5.53
C MET A 46 1.72 -6.62 4.46
N CYS A 47 3.02 -6.53 4.73
CA CYS A 47 4.01 -6.10 3.75
C CYS A 47 4.02 -6.99 2.51
N GLU A 48 3.94 -8.31 2.67
CA GLU A 48 3.84 -9.26 1.55
C GLU A 48 2.58 -9.06 0.72
N ARG A 49 1.41 -8.88 1.35
CA ARG A 49 0.16 -8.59 0.64
C ARG A 49 0.24 -7.31 -0.18
N ILE A 50 0.84 -6.25 0.38
CA ILE A 50 1.04 -4.98 -0.33
C ILE A 50 1.97 -5.20 -1.53
N LYS A 51 3.11 -5.87 -1.33
CA LYS A 51 4.07 -6.18 -2.42
C LYS A 51 3.41 -6.98 -3.54
N ALA A 52 2.72 -8.06 -3.20
CA ALA A 52 2.05 -8.92 -4.18
C ALA A 52 1.02 -8.15 -5.01
N TYR A 53 0.24 -7.27 -4.37
CA TYR A 53 -0.72 -6.42 -5.09
C TYR A 53 -0.04 -5.43 -6.05
N LEU A 54 1.02 -4.76 -5.59
CA LEU A 54 1.77 -3.84 -6.45
C LEU A 54 2.43 -4.57 -7.62
N ASP A 55 3.01 -5.74 -7.38
CA ASP A 55 3.62 -6.57 -8.42
C ASP A 55 2.57 -7.02 -9.46
N GLU A 56 1.35 -7.38 -9.03
CA GLU A 56 0.24 -7.71 -9.94
C GLU A 56 -0.16 -6.54 -10.85
N VAL A 57 -0.16 -5.31 -10.32
CA VAL A 57 -0.51 -4.11 -11.08
C VAL A 57 0.56 -3.77 -12.11
N TYR A 58 1.83 -3.83 -11.72
CA TYR A 58 2.96 -3.43 -12.59
C TYR A 58 3.48 -4.56 -13.51
N ALA A 59 3.03 -5.81 -13.32
CA ALA A 59 3.33 -6.91 -14.23
C ALA A 59 2.49 -6.88 -15.53
N LYS A 60 1.55 -5.94 -15.65
CA LYS A 60 0.72 -5.70 -16.84
C LYS A 60 1.22 -4.49 -17.63
#